data_AF-A0A7C5E0M7-F1
#
_entry.id   AF-A0A7C5E0M7-F1
#
_cell.length_a   1.000
_cell.length_b   1.000
_cell.length_c   1.000
_cell.angle_alpha   90.00
_cell.angle_beta   90.00
_cell.angle_gamma   90.00
#
_symmetry.space_group_name_H-M   'P 1'
#
loop_
_entity.id
_entity.type
_entity.pdbx_description
1 polymer ?
#
loop_
_entity_poly.entity_id
_entity_poly.type
_entity_poly.pdbx_seq_one_letter_code
_entity_poly.pdbx_strand_id
1 'polypeptide(L)'
;MELGQINALITALLLIMTVFLIRSEKKHTIKLEAASGILWGTAVILKPYALIFFPYFILRKKIVPLISGFLSICLFLAAPALYYGWNGNREVFKEWISTLSQSTPRLLSTQDNISIFAFFSKWTNSAGWAVYPAVVCVLGLALVVLFVMKKRSQVTSPTALESSLLLLCIPLVSPLGWDYTLLMAFSGLMIILYHFSSFPKAGKILLVINLCVIFFSLYDLMGKELYASFMSLSVITVNFLILVLYLVYLRFRKIS
;
A
#
# COMPACT_ATOMS: atom_id res chain seq x y z
N MET A 1 0.17 22.00 -4.32
CA MET A 1 -0.54 20.82 -3.78
C MET A 1 0.32 20.24 -2.67
N GLU A 2 -0.19 20.15 -1.45
CA GLU A 2 0.54 19.52 -0.36
C GLU A 2 0.60 18.01 -0.60
N LEU A 3 1.76 17.37 -0.39
CA LEU A 3 1.97 15.94 -0.68
C LEU A 3 0.90 15.03 -0.05
N GLY A 4 0.36 15.41 1.11
CA GLY A 4 -0.73 14.69 1.77
C GLY A 4 -2.02 14.58 0.93
N GLN A 5 -2.37 15.62 0.17
CA GLN A 5 -3.61 15.68 -0.62
C GLN A 5 -3.63 14.65 -1.75
N ILE A 6 -2.50 14.47 -2.45
CA ILE A 6 -2.37 13.47 -3.53
C ILE A 6 -2.50 12.04 -2.97
N ASN A 7 -1.91 11.78 -1.80
CA ASN A 7 -2.00 10.45 -1.18
C ASN A 7 -3.42 10.12 -0.69
N ALA A 8 -4.16 11.11 -0.16
CA ALA A 8 -5.56 10.96 0.19
C ALA A 8 -6.42 10.66 -1.05
N LEU A 9 -6.19 11.37 -2.16
CA LEU A 9 -6.85 11.09 -3.44
C LEU A 9 -6.56 9.66 -3.92
N ILE A 10 -5.30 9.22 -3.90
CA ILE A 10 -4.93 7.85 -4.31
C ILE A 10 -5.58 6.81 -3.40
N THR A 11 -5.62 7.06 -2.08
CA THR A 11 -6.33 6.20 -1.12
C THR A 11 -7.80 6.07 -1.50
N ALA A 12 -8.47 7.18 -1.79
CA ALA A 12 -9.87 7.19 -2.23
C ALA A 12 -10.06 6.41 -3.55
N LEU A 13 -9.21 6.63 -4.55
CA LEU A 13 -9.25 5.92 -5.83
C LEU A 13 -9.16 4.39 -5.63
N LEU A 14 -8.21 3.93 -4.81
CA LEU A 14 -8.00 2.50 -4.57
C LEU A 14 -9.10 1.87 -3.69
N LEU A 15 -9.68 2.63 -2.75
CA LEU A 15 -10.84 2.18 -1.98
C LEU A 15 -12.09 2.05 -2.87
N ILE A 16 -12.36 3.05 -3.72
CA ILE A 16 -13.49 3.02 -4.66
C ILE A 16 -13.30 1.87 -5.68
N MET A 17 -12.08 1.69 -6.20
CA MET A 17 -11.72 0.55 -7.03
C MET A 17 -12.06 -0.77 -6.33
N THR A 18 -11.68 -0.92 -5.06
CA THR A 18 -11.97 -2.12 -4.26
C THR A 18 -13.48 -2.35 -4.13
N VAL A 19 -14.25 -1.30 -3.87
CA VAL A 19 -15.72 -1.39 -3.81
C VAL A 19 -16.30 -1.82 -5.16
N PHE A 20 -15.78 -1.31 -6.28
CA PHE A 20 -16.23 -1.69 -7.61
C PHE A 20 -15.90 -3.15 -7.94
N LEU A 21 -14.71 -3.65 -7.57
CA LEU A 21 -14.34 -5.06 -7.70
C LEU A 21 -15.28 -5.97 -6.90
N ILE A 22 -15.57 -5.63 -5.65
CA ILE A 22 -16.50 -6.42 -4.82
C ILE A 22 -17.91 -6.42 -5.41
N ARG A 23 -18.38 -5.27 -5.90
CA ARG A 23 -19.72 -5.16 -6.49
C ARG A 23 -19.81 -5.87 -7.84
N SER A 24 -18.76 -5.82 -8.66
CA SER A 24 -18.74 -6.48 -9.96
C SER A 24 -18.78 -8.01 -9.81
N GLU A 25 -18.15 -8.56 -8.77
CA GLU A 25 -18.23 -9.99 -8.45
C GLU A 25 -19.64 -10.45 -8.08
N LYS A 26 -20.40 -9.60 -7.39
CA LYS A 26 -21.79 -9.92 -7.00
C LYS A 26 -22.79 -9.74 -8.14
N LYS A 27 -22.60 -8.71 -8.97
CA LYS A 27 -23.56 -8.31 -10.03
C LYS A 27 -23.13 -8.73 -11.44
N HIS A 28 -21.97 -9.37 -11.59
CA HIS A 28 -21.36 -9.74 -12.87
C HIS A 28 -21.32 -8.59 -13.91
N THR A 29 -21.01 -7.37 -13.46
CA THR A 29 -21.10 -6.16 -14.29
C THR A 29 -19.74 -5.75 -14.87
N ILE A 30 -19.57 -5.92 -16.19
CA ILE A 30 -18.35 -5.52 -16.94
C ILE A 30 -18.01 -4.03 -16.76
N LYS A 31 -19.03 -3.14 -16.71
CA LYS A 31 -18.81 -1.69 -16.52
C LYS A 31 -18.09 -1.38 -15.21
N LEU A 32 -18.43 -2.08 -14.12
CA LEU A 32 -17.76 -1.89 -12.83
C LEU A 32 -16.35 -2.48 -12.83
N GLU A 33 -16.13 -3.58 -13.54
CA GLU A 33 -14.77 -4.13 -13.73
C GLU A 33 -13.88 -3.15 -14.50
N ALA A 34 -14.36 -2.60 -15.61
CA ALA A 34 -13.64 -1.61 -16.39
C ALA A 34 -13.37 -0.33 -15.58
N ALA A 35 -14.38 0.16 -14.84
CA ALA A 35 -14.21 1.31 -13.95
C ALA A 35 -13.15 1.04 -12.87
N SER A 36 -13.11 -0.16 -12.29
CA SER A 36 -12.07 -0.52 -11.32
C SER A 36 -10.68 -0.48 -11.94
N GLY A 37 -10.52 -0.96 -13.18
CA GLY A 37 -9.25 -0.88 -13.89
C GLY A 37 -8.83 0.55 -14.18
N ILE A 38 -9.74 1.42 -14.65
CA ILE A 38 -9.45 2.84 -14.90
C ILE A 38 -8.99 3.54 -13.61
N LEU A 39 -9.67 3.30 -12.48
CA LEU A 39 -9.29 3.87 -11.18
C LEU A 39 -7.90 3.40 -10.74
N TRP A 40 -7.60 2.11 -10.93
CA TRP A 40 -6.28 1.54 -10.68
C TRP A 40 -5.20 2.19 -11.57
N GLY A 41 -5.44 2.26 -12.88
CA GLY A 41 -4.49 2.85 -13.83
C GLY A 41 -4.21 4.32 -13.53
N THR A 42 -5.25 5.08 -13.18
CA THR A 42 -5.12 6.47 -12.71
C THR A 42 -4.27 6.55 -11.44
N ALA A 43 -4.51 5.67 -10.46
CA ALA A 43 -3.72 5.63 -9.23
C ALA A 43 -2.23 5.31 -9.50
N VAL A 44 -1.92 4.40 -10.44
CA VAL A 44 -0.54 4.04 -10.83
C VAL A 44 0.20 5.23 -11.45
N ILE A 45 -0.47 5.99 -12.32
CA ILE A 45 0.10 7.20 -12.93
C ILE A 45 0.42 8.25 -11.87
N LEU A 46 -0.50 8.46 -10.92
CA LEU A 46 -0.28 9.43 -9.84
C LEU A 46 0.85 8.98 -8.91
N LYS A 47 0.88 7.70 -8.51
CA LYS A 47 2.01 7.10 -7.80
C LYS A 47 2.22 5.62 -8.16
N PRO A 48 3.43 5.24 -8.59
CA PRO A 48 3.74 3.86 -9.01
C PRO A 48 3.49 2.77 -7.97
N TYR A 49 3.43 3.08 -6.66
CA TYR A 49 3.19 2.05 -5.64
C TYR A 49 1.83 1.35 -5.81
N ALA A 50 0.86 1.96 -6.51
CA ALA A 50 -0.44 1.33 -6.78
C ALA A 50 -0.31 0.11 -7.71
N LEU A 51 0.85 -0.07 -8.34
CA LEU A 51 1.20 -1.25 -9.13
C LEU A 51 1.20 -2.54 -8.28
N ILE A 52 1.19 -2.44 -6.95
CA ILE A 52 1.05 -3.59 -6.05
C ILE A 52 -0.21 -4.44 -6.32
N PHE A 53 -1.26 -3.86 -6.94
CA PHE A 53 -2.48 -4.57 -7.36
C PHE A 53 -2.32 -5.37 -8.67
N PHE A 54 -1.28 -5.13 -9.45
CA PHE A 54 -1.01 -5.85 -10.70
C PHE A 54 -0.97 -7.38 -10.52
N PRO A 55 -0.16 -7.96 -9.59
CA PRO A 55 -0.15 -9.40 -9.39
C PRO A 55 -1.49 -9.95 -8.91
N TYR A 56 -2.28 -9.17 -8.17
CA TYR A 56 -3.62 -9.58 -7.77
C TYR A 56 -4.55 -9.79 -8.97
N PHE A 57 -4.54 -8.87 -9.95
CA PHE A 57 -5.36 -9.02 -11.16
C PHE A 57 -4.97 -10.25 -11.98
N ILE A 58 -3.67 -10.54 -12.08
CA ILE A 58 -3.17 -11.75 -12.75
C ILE A 58 -3.62 -13.01 -12.00
N LEU A 59 -3.36 -13.09 -10.70
CA LEU A 59 -3.70 -14.25 -9.88
C LEU A 59 -5.20 -14.54 -9.84
N ARG A 60 -6.02 -13.50 -9.88
CA ARG A 60 -7.49 -13.59 -9.91
C ARG A 60 -8.08 -13.65 -11.31
N LYS A 61 -7.25 -13.71 -12.36
CA LYS A 61 -7.67 -13.73 -13.77
C LYS A 61 -8.65 -12.59 -14.12
N LYS A 62 -8.46 -11.41 -13.51
CA LYS A 62 -9.29 -10.22 -13.71
C LYS A 62 -8.81 -9.46 -14.94
N ILE A 63 -9.14 -10.00 -16.11
CA ILE A 63 -8.65 -9.47 -17.40
C ILE A 63 -9.23 -8.08 -17.71
N VAL A 64 -10.52 -7.85 -17.44
CA VAL A 64 -11.17 -6.56 -17.75
C VAL A 64 -10.56 -5.40 -16.94
N PRO A 65 -10.40 -5.47 -15.61
CA PRO A 65 -9.69 -4.42 -14.86
C PRO A 65 -8.24 -4.25 -15.31
N LEU A 66 -7.54 -5.35 -15.64
CA LEU A 66 -6.15 -5.30 -16.08
C LEU A 66 -6.00 -4.52 -17.41
N ILE A 67 -6.81 -4.86 -18.42
CA ILE A 67 -6.77 -4.21 -19.74
C ILE A 67 -7.20 -2.74 -19.61
N SER A 68 -8.33 -2.47 -18.96
CA SER A 68 -8.83 -1.10 -18.83
C SER A 68 -7.87 -0.19 -18.03
N GLY A 69 -7.20 -0.74 -17.01
CA GLY A 69 -6.15 0.00 -16.30
C GLY A 69 -4.90 0.23 -17.13
N PHE A 70 -4.45 -0.77 -17.90
CA PHE A 70 -3.31 -0.59 -18.80
C PHE A 70 -3.60 0.45 -19.89
N LEU A 71 -4.80 0.41 -20.49
CA LEU A 71 -5.25 1.43 -21.43
C LEU A 71 -5.29 2.82 -20.79
N SER A 72 -5.80 2.93 -19.55
CA SER A 72 -5.78 4.19 -18.81
C SER A 72 -4.35 4.72 -18.60
N ILE A 73 -3.42 3.85 -18.17
CA ILE A 73 -1.99 4.20 -18.03
C ILE A 73 -1.42 4.70 -19.37
N CYS A 74 -1.61 3.95 -20.45
CA CYS A 74 -1.14 4.33 -21.78
C CYS A 74 -1.69 5.69 -22.23
N LEU A 75 -2.98 5.94 -22.01
CA LEU A 75 -3.62 7.20 -22.36
C LEU A 75 -3.02 8.37 -21.58
N PHE A 76 -2.81 8.22 -20.27
CA PHE A 76 -2.18 9.26 -19.45
C PHE A 76 -0.71 9.50 -19.83
N LEU A 77 0.05 8.44 -20.16
CA LEU A 77 1.44 8.58 -20.60
C LEU A 77 1.56 9.21 -21.99
N ALA A 78 0.54 9.08 -22.83
CA ALA A 78 0.49 9.71 -24.15
C ALA A 78 -0.07 11.15 -24.11
N ALA A 79 -0.76 11.55 -23.04
CA ALA A 79 -1.42 12.85 -22.94
C ALA A 79 -0.47 14.05 -23.15
N PRO A 80 0.77 14.10 -22.61
CA PRO A 80 1.66 15.22 -22.87
C PRO A 80 2.11 15.30 -24.33
N ALA A 81 2.08 14.21 -25.10
CA ALA A 81 2.41 14.22 -26.52
C ALA A 81 1.42 15.04 -27.36
N LEU A 82 0.19 15.26 -26.87
CA LEU A 82 -0.79 16.13 -27.53
C LEU A 82 -0.37 17.61 -27.50
N TYR A 83 0.45 18.01 -26.53
CA TYR A 83 0.91 19.39 -26.36
C TYR A 83 2.38 19.58 -26.78
N TYR A 84 3.24 18.63 -26.41
CA TYR A 84 4.69 18.73 -26.59
C TYR A 84 5.23 17.87 -27.76
N GLY A 85 4.35 17.15 -28.46
CA GLY A 85 4.74 16.15 -29.46
C GLY A 85 5.46 14.94 -28.84
N TRP A 86 5.76 13.93 -29.64
CA TRP A 86 6.42 12.70 -29.16
C TRP A 86 7.82 12.92 -28.60
N ASN A 87 8.57 13.87 -29.16
CA ASN A 87 9.90 14.20 -28.68
C ASN A 87 9.85 14.91 -27.33
N GLY A 88 8.98 15.92 -27.16
CA GLY A 88 8.79 16.59 -25.88
C GLY A 88 8.24 15.64 -24.81
N ASN A 89 7.34 14.72 -25.16
CA ASN A 89 6.86 13.68 -24.24
C ASN A 89 8.02 12.84 -23.65
N ARG A 90 9.01 12.47 -24.47
CA ARG A 90 10.20 11.72 -24.01
C ARG A 90 11.05 12.54 -23.04
N GLU A 91 11.24 13.83 -23.31
CA GLU A 91 12.03 14.69 -22.42
C GLU A 91 11.33 14.89 -21.07
N VAL A 92 10.01 15.11 -21.05
CA VAL A 92 9.23 15.19 -19.81
C VAL A 92 9.40 13.94 -18.94
N PHE A 93 9.38 12.74 -19.54
CA PHE A 93 9.60 11.51 -18.78
C PHE A 93 11.05 11.36 -18.28
N LYS A 94 12.05 11.75 -19.08
CA LYS A 94 13.45 11.74 -18.64
C LYS A 94 13.66 12.68 -17.45
N GLU A 95 13.11 13.88 -17.52
CA GLU A 95 13.18 14.88 -16.44
C GLU A 95 12.47 14.37 -15.18
N TRP A 96 11.30 13.75 -15.34
CA TRP A 96 10.56 13.14 -14.23
C TRP A 96 11.38 12.05 -13.53
N ILE A 97 11.98 11.12 -14.29
CA ILE A 97 12.85 10.05 -13.76
C ILE A 97 14.10 10.63 -13.08
N SER A 98 14.75 11.62 -13.70
CA SER A 98 15.92 12.29 -13.15
C SER A 98 15.62 12.94 -11.80
N THR A 99 14.52 13.69 -11.73
CA THR A 99 14.06 14.38 -10.51
C THR A 99 13.75 13.41 -9.38
N LEU A 100 13.04 12.30 -9.68
CA LEU A 100 12.74 11.26 -8.70
C LEU A 100 14.01 10.59 -8.17
N SER A 101 14.96 10.29 -9.06
CA SER A 101 16.21 9.59 -8.70
C SER A 101 17.11 10.45 -7.81
N GLN A 102 17.15 11.76 -8.05
CA GLN A 102 17.96 12.70 -7.26
C GLN A 102 17.37 13.00 -5.88
N SER A 103 16.04 13.05 -5.76
CA SER A 103 15.35 13.43 -4.52
C SER A 103 15.13 12.27 -3.55
N THR A 104 14.90 11.04 -4.04
CA THR A 104 14.50 9.88 -3.22
C THR A 104 15.52 9.49 -2.14
N PRO A 105 16.84 9.37 -2.42
CA PRO A 105 17.79 8.84 -1.44
C PRO A 105 17.85 9.61 -0.12
N ARG A 106 17.76 10.95 -0.19
CA ARG A 106 17.79 11.83 0.99
C ARG A 106 16.55 11.70 1.87
N LEU A 107 15.44 11.25 1.29
CA LEU A 107 14.16 11.11 1.97
C LEU A 107 13.98 9.74 2.65
N LEU A 108 14.87 8.77 2.37
CA LEU A 108 14.78 7.42 2.95
C LEU A 108 15.01 7.41 4.46
N SER A 109 15.93 8.22 4.98
CA SER A 109 16.28 8.27 6.41
C SER A 109 15.46 9.27 7.22
N THR A 110 14.50 9.96 6.59
CA THR A 110 13.66 10.94 7.29
C THR A 110 12.79 10.26 8.35
N GLN A 111 12.55 10.96 9.46
CA GLN A 111 11.85 10.39 10.62
C GLN A 111 10.42 9.92 10.25
N ASP A 112 9.72 10.66 9.38
CA ASP A 112 8.31 10.41 9.04
C ASP A 112 8.13 9.27 8.02
N ASN A 113 9.23 8.74 7.47
CA ASN A 113 9.20 7.59 6.57
C ASN A 113 9.13 6.29 7.38
N ILE A 114 8.04 5.54 7.21
CA ILE A 114 7.75 4.29 7.92
C ILE A 114 7.95 3.05 7.03
N SER A 115 8.45 3.22 5.80
CA SER A 115 8.72 2.11 4.90
C SER A 115 9.76 1.13 5.46
N ILE A 116 9.79 -0.09 4.91
CA ILE A 116 10.83 -1.08 5.21
C ILE A 116 12.23 -0.53 4.84
N PHE A 117 12.33 0.27 3.79
CA PHE A 117 13.58 0.94 3.42
C PHE A 117 14.03 1.92 4.50
N ALA A 118 13.12 2.73 5.03
CA ALA A 118 13.42 3.65 6.12
C ALA A 118 13.78 2.93 7.42
N PHE A 119 13.10 1.82 7.73
CA PHE A 119 13.43 0.96 8.86
C PHE A 119 14.92 0.54 8.82
N PHE A 120 15.38 -0.05 7.73
CA PHE A 120 16.78 -0.44 7.61
C PHE A 120 17.72 0.77 7.53
N SER A 121 17.31 1.87 6.90
CA SER A 121 18.13 3.08 6.79
C SER A 121 18.43 3.70 8.16
N LYS A 122 17.42 3.81 9.01
CA LYS A 122 17.53 4.31 10.38
C LYS A 122 18.36 3.40 11.28
N TRP A 123 18.17 2.08 11.16
CA TRP A 123 18.88 1.10 12.00
C TRP A 123 20.35 0.90 11.60
N THR A 124 20.67 1.00 10.31
CA THR A 124 22.05 0.84 9.80
C THR A 124 22.83 2.16 9.74
N ASN A 125 22.16 3.31 9.93
CA ASN A 125 22.68 4.65 9.70
C ASN A 125 23.32 4.84 8.30
N SER A 126 22.91 4.04 7.31
CA SER A 126 23.47 4.07 5.95
C SER A 126 22.40 3.72 4.92
N ALA A 127 21.96 4.73 4.16
CA ALA A 127 20.97 4.55 3.10
C ALA A 127 21.42 3.56 2.02
N GLY A 128 22.71 3.51 1.66
CA GLY A 128 23.24 2.59 0.65
C GLY A 128 23.13 1.13 1.06
N TRP A 129 23.69 0.79 2.22
CA TRP A 129 23.61 -0.57 2.78
C TRP A 129 22.19 -1.02 3.13
N ALA A 130 21.32 -0.10 3.56
CA ALA A 130 19.94 -0.42 3.94
C ALA A 130 19.08 -0.99 2.80
N VAL A 131 19.42 -0.68 1.54
CA VAL A 131 18.65 -1.15 0.37
C VAL A 131 18.66 -2.67 0.28
N TYR A 132 19.78 -3.34 0.56
CA TYR A 132 19.90 -4.79 0.43
C TYR A 132 18.94 -5.57 1.35
N PRO A 133 18.98 -5.39 2.69
CA PRO A 133 18.04 -6.08 3.58
C PRO A 133 16.60 -5.61 3.36
N ALA A 134 16.38 -4.35 2.97
CA ALA A 134 15.04 -3.85 2.64
C ALA A 134 14.43 -4.59 1.43
N VAL A 135 15.20 -4.74 0.35
CA VAL A 135 14.77 -5.50 -0.84
C VAL A 135 14.46 -6.94 -0.49
N VAL A 136 15.34 -7.61 0.29
CA VAL A 136 15.09 -8.99 0.74
C VAL A 136 13.78 -9.09 1.55
N CYS A 137 13.55 -8.16 2.47
CA CYS A 137 12.35 -8.13 3.30
C CYS A 137 11.08 -7.84 2.48
N VAL A 138 11.14 -6.88 1.56
CA VAL A 138 10.03 -6.54 0.64
C VAL A 138 9.71 -7.73 -0.27
N LEU A 139 10.72 -8.40 -0.83
CA LEU A 139 10.52 -9.61 -1.63
C LEU A 139 9.91 -10.74 -0.79
N GLY A 140 10.39 -10.95 0.42
CA GLY A 140 9.81 -11.90 1.37
C GLY A 140 8.34 -11.60 1.67
N LEU A 141 8.01 -10.33 1.96
CA LEU A 141 6.64 -9.87 2.17
C LEU A 141 5.78 -10.09 0.93
N ALA A 142 6.30 -9.77 -0.26
CA ALA A 142 5.59 -10.02 -1.52
C ALA A 142 5.30 -11.51 -1.71
N LEU A 143 6.28 -12.40 -1.48
CA LEU A 143 6.08 -13.85 -1.56
C LEU A 143 5.01 -14.34 -0.57
N VAL A 144 5.02 -13.84 0.67
CA VAL A 144 4.00 -14.16 1.67
C VAL A 144 2.62 -13.71 1.19
N VAL A 145 2.47 -12.46 0.72
CA VAL A 145 1.20 -11.92 0.22
C VAL A 145 0.71 -12.73 -0.99
N LEU A 146 1.57 -13.04 -1.96
CA LEU A 146 1.22 -13.84 -3.13
C LEU A 146 0.81 -15.27 -2.76
N PHE A 147 1.51 -15.89 -1.81
CA PHE A 147 1.17 -17.22 -1.28
C PHE A 147 -0.21 -17.23 -0.61
N VAL A 148 -0.47 -16.23 0.24
CA VAL A 148 -1.75 -16.01 0.94
C VAL A 148 -2.89 -15.81 -0.06
N MET A 149 -2.66 -15.04 -1.12
CA MET A 149 -3.61 -14.84 -2.22
C MET A 149 -3.86 -16.12 -3.01
N LYS A 150 -2.83 -16.92 -3.32
CA LYS A 150 -3.00 -18.17 -4.07
C LYS A 150 -3.88 -19.17 -3.33
N LYS A 151 -3.82 -19.20 -2.00
CA LYS A 151 -4.65 -20.11 -1.19
C LYS A 151 -6.12 -19.71 -1.25
N ARG A 152 -7.02 -20.72 -1.35
CA ARG A 152 -8.46 -20.49 -1.34
C ARG A 152 -8.88 -19.81 -0.03
N SER A 153 -9.52 -18.66 -0.13
CA SER A 153 -10.08 -17.95 1.03
C SER A 153 -11.21 -18.77 1.65
N GLN A 154 -11.26 -18.79 2.97
CA GLN A 154 -12.39 -19.30 3.74
C GLN A 154 -13.28 -18.19 4.31
N VAL A 155 -12.97 -16.93 3.99
CA VAL A 155 -13.71 -15.74 4.42
C VAL A 155 -14.74 -15.34 3.38
N THR A 156 -15.90 -14.83 3.84
CA THR A 156 -17.09 -14.46 3.07
C THR A 156 -16.81 -13.45 1.94
N SER A 157 -15.85 -12.54 2.11
CA SER A 157 -15.38 -11.63 1.06
C SER A 157 -13.86 -11.70 0.89
N PRO A 158 -13.36 -12.62 0.04
CA PRO A 158 -11.92 -12.77 -0.24
C PRO A 158 -11.30 -11.49 -0.80
N THR A 159 -12.02 -10.84 -1.72
CA THR A 159 -11.58 -9.62 -2.40
C THR A 159 -11.39 -8.46 -1.42
N ALA A 160 -12.29 -8.29 -0.44
CA ALA A 160 -12.13 -7.25 0.57
C ALA A 160 -10.86 -7.45 1.41
N LEU A 161 -10.61 -8.68 1.88
CA LEU A 161 -9.42 -9.00 2.67
C LEU A 161 -8.14 -8.81 1.86
N GLU A 162 -8.12 -9.27 0.61
CA GLU A 162 -6.96 -9.19 -0.28
C GLU A 162 -6.62 -7.76 -0.66
N SER A 163 -7.62 -6.96 -1.06
CA SER A 163 -7.40 -5.54 -1.35
C SER A 163 -6.95 -4.78 -0.11
N SER A 164 -7.53 -5.09 1.06
CA SER A 164 -7.12 -4.44 2.32
C SER A 164 -5.69 -4.79 2.72
N LEU A 165 -5.27 -6.04 2.50
CA LEU A 165 -3.89 -6.47 2.70
C LEU A 165 -2.93 -5.73 1.78
N LEU A 166 -3.27 -5.60 0.49
CA LEU A 166 -2.46 -4.83 -0.46
C LEU A 166 -2.36 -3.34 -0.08
N LEU A 167 -3.49 -2.72 0.27
CA LEU A 167 -3.54 -1.32 0.71
C LEU A 167 -2.66 -1.08 1.94
N LEU A 168 -2.69 -1.99 2.91
CA LEU A 168 -1.86 -1.92 4.11
C LEU A 168 -0.36 -2.09 3.78
N CYS A 169 -0.02 -2.91 2.77
CA CYS A 169 1.36 -3.11 2.34
C CYS A 169 1.94 -1.93 1.53
N ILE A 170 1.11 -1.08 0.90
CA ILE A 170 1.59 0.09 0.12
C ILE A 170 2.62 0.94 0.89
N PRO A 171 2.30 1.46 2.08
CA PRO A 171 3.23 2.32 2.80
C PRO A 171 4.46 1.57 3.32
N LEU A 172 4.39 0.24 3.50
CA LEU A 172 5.53 -0.58 3.93
C LEU A 172 6.52 -0.83 2.77
N VAL A 173 6.00 -1.07 1.57
CA VAL A 173 6.78 -1.47 0.39
C VAL A 173 7.26 -0.27 -0.43
N SER A 174 6.54 0.85 -0.41
CA SER A 174 6.97 2.06 -1.10
C SER A 174 8.23 2.63 -0.44
N PRO A 175 9.30 2.98 -1.19
CA PRO A 175 10.51 3.58 -0.60
C PRO A 175 10.24 4.88 0.19
N LEU A 176 9.19 5.61 -0.18
CA LEU A 176 8.75 6.84 0.47
C LEU A 176 7.35 6.65 1.07
N GLY A 177 7.24 5.67 1.96
CA GLY A 177 6.03 5.39 2.72
C GLY A 177 5.91 6.30 3.93
N TRP A 178 5.24 7.43 3.75
CA TRP A 178 5.04 8.40 4.83
C TRP A 178 3.99 7.92 5.84
N ASP A 179 4.15 8.26 7.11
CA ASP A 179 3.19 7.99 8.19
C ASP A 179 1.71 8.30 7.84
N TYR A 180 1.41 9.43 7.21
CA TYR A 180 0.04 9.80 6.86
C TYR A 180 -0.57 8.88 5.77
N THR A 181 0.25 8.10 5.05
CA THR A 181 -0.24 7.10 4.07
C THR A 181 -0.76 5.82 4.75
N LEU A 182 -0.54 5.68 6.07
CA LEU A 182 -1.11 4.60 6.88
C LEU A 182 -2.65 4.63 6.91
N LEU A 183 -3.28 5.73 6.49
CA LEU A 183 -4.73 5.80 6.26
C LEU A 183 -5.23 4.68 5.33
N MET A 184 -4.40 4.22 4.38
CA MET A 184 -4.74 3.11 3.49
C MET A 184 -4.98 1.78 4.24
N ALA A 185 -4.38 1.60 5.41
CA ALA A 185 -4.55 0.40 6.23
C ALA A 185 -5.92 0.34 6.94
N PHE A 186 -6.70 1.43 6.92
CA PHE A 186 -7.96 1.53 7.65
C PHE A 186 -8.94 0.39 7.31
N SER A 187 -9.06 0.03 6.03
CA SER A 187 -9.92 -1.09 5.60
C SER A 187 -9.46 -2.43 6.21
N GLY A 188 -8.16 -2.67 6.27
CA GLY A 188 -7.57 -3.84 6.90
C GLY A 188 -7.83 -3.85 8.40
N LEU A 189 -7.64 -2.72 9.06
CA LEU A 189 -7.92 -2.57 10.49
C LEU A 189 -9.40 -2.87 10.82
N MET A 190 -10.34 -2.37 10.02
CA MET A 190 -11.76 -2.66 10.22
C MET A 190 -12.07 -4.15 10.10
N ILE A 191 -11.45 -4.87 9.16
CA ILE A 191 -11.59 -6.33 9.03
C ILE A 191 -11.02 -7.05 10.27
N ILE A 192 -9.85 -6.62 10.76
CA ILE A 192 -9.24 -7.18 11.97
C ILE A 192 -10.16 -6.98 13.19
N LEU A 193 -10.68 -5.76 13.38
CA LEU A 193 -11.57 -5.44 14.50
C LEU A 193 -12.91 -6.17 14.41
N TYR A 194 -13.48 -6.28 13.21
CA TYR A 194 -14.70 -7.05 12.98
C TYR A 194 -14.55 -8.51 13.42
N HIS A 195 -13.38 -9.10 13.18
CA HIS A 195 -13.06 -10.47 13.59
C HIS A 195 -12.30 -10.56 14.92
N PHE A 196 -12.32 -9.51 15.76
CA PHE A 196 -11.55 -9.45 17.01
C PHE A 196 -11.85 -10.64 17.95
N SER A 197 -13.12 -11.04 18.03
CA SER A 197 -13.58 -12.15 18.88
C SER A 197 -12.95 -13.49 18.49
N SER A 198 -12.56 -13.67 17.23
CA SER A 198 -12.00 -14.92 16.68
C SER A 198 -10.52 -15.17 17.06
N PHE A 199 -9.81 -14.15 17.55
CA PHE A 199 -8.41 -14.30 17.93
C PHE A 199 -8.25 -14.97 19.31
N PRO A 200 -7.16 -15.74 19.52
CA PRO A 200 -6.83 -16.28 20.84
C PRO A 200 -6.55 -15.13 21.84
N LYS A 201 -6.66 -15.39 23.15
CA LYS A 201 -6.45 -14.36 24.20
C LYS A 201 -5.11 -13.62 24.04
N ALA A 202 -4.02 -14.34 23.79
CA ALA A 202 -2.71 -13.75 23.56
C ALA A 202 -2.70 -12.82 22.33
N GLY A 203 -3.37 -13.22 21.24
CA GLY A 203 -3.53 -12.37 20.05
C GLY A 203 -4.36 -11.11 20.35
N LYS A 204 -5.44 -11.22 21.11
CA LYS A 204 -6.24 -10.06 21.52
C LYS A 204 -5.40 -9.05 22.31
N ILE A 205 -4.61 -9.53 23.28
CA ILE A 205 -3.71 -8.68 24.09
C ILE A 205 -2.67 -8.01 23.19
N LEU A 206 -1.99 -8.78 22.33
CA LEU A 206 -0.99 -8.23 21.41
C LEU A 206 -1.59 -7.19 20.47
N LEU A 207 -2.79 -7.43 19.93
CA LEU A 207 -3.49 -6.49 19.06
C LEU A 207 -3.87 -5.21 19.82
N VAL A 208 -4.39 -5.30 21.04
CA VAL A 208 -4.71 -4.12 21.85
C VAL A 208 -3.46 -3.29 22.11
N ILE A 209 -2.35 -3.91 22.54
CA ILE A 209 -1.07 -3.22 22.77
C ILE A 209 -0.60 -2.55 21.47
N ASN A 210 -0.61 -3.28 20.35
CA ASN A 210 -0.22 -2.78 19.04
C ASN A 210 -1.05 -1.56 18.60
N LEU A 211 -2.37 -1.62 18.78
CA LEU A 211 -3.26 -0.49 18.48
C LEU A 211 -3.04 0.69 19.42
N CYS A 212 -2.85 0.46 20.72
CA CYS A 212 -2.49 1.53 21.65
C CYS A 212 -1.23 2.26 21.19
N VAL A 213 -0.18 1.53 20.78
CA VAL A 213 1.04 2.16 20.28
C VAL A 213 0.77 2.97 19.01
N ILE A 214 -0.02 2.46 18.05
CA ILE A 214 -0.36 3.19 16.82
C ILE A 214 -1.21 4.45 17.10
N PHE A 215 -2.20 4.37 17.98
CA PHE A 215 -3.12 5.49 18.23
C PHE A 215 -2.54 6.55 19.16
N PHE A 216 -1.66 6.17 20.09
CA PHE A 216 -0.97 7.13 20.95
C PHE A 216 0.31 7.70 20.33
N SER A 217 0.76 7.19 19.17
CA SER A 217 1.88 7.74 18.42
C SER A 217 1.47 8.91 17.51
N LEU A 218 0.69 9.86 18.03
CA LEU A 218 0.30 11.08 17.30
C LEU A 218 1.22 12.24 17.66
N TYR A 219 1.64 13.00 16.66
CA TYR A 219 2.51 14.17 16.84
C TYR A 219 1.95 15.14 17.90
N ASP A 220 0.65 15.42 17.84
CA ASP A 220 -0.02 16.34 18.76
C ASP A 220 -0.09 15.83 20.21
N LEU A 221 -0.05 14.50 20.40
CA LEU A 221 -0.08 13.91 21.74
C LEU A 221 1.32 13.79 22.34
N MET A 222 2.30 13.39 21.54
CA MET A 222 3.67 13.16 21.99
C MET A 222 4.47 14.46 22.07
N GLY A 223 4.14 15.46 21.28
CA GLY A 223 4.98 16.62 21.05
C GLY A 223 6.19 16.29 20.16
N LYS A 224 6.83 17.35 19.66
CA LYS A 224 7.84 17.26 18.58
C LYS A 224 9.01 16.33 18.89
N GLU A 225 9.62 16.45 20.06
CA GLU A 225 10.86 15.73 20.40
C GLU A 225 10.63 14.23 20.65
N LEU A 226 9.57 13.90 21.41
CA LEU A 226 9.20 12.51 21.67
C LEU A 226 8.72 11.83 20.40
N TYR A 227 7.94 12.53 19.57
CA TYR A 227 7.51 12.00 18.26
C TYR A 227 8.71 11.69 17.37
N ALA A 228 9.64 12.63 17.20
CA ALA A 228 10.84 12.45 16.39
C ALA A 228 11.68 11.25 16.87
N SER A 229 11.87 11.15 18.20
CA SER A 229 12.63 10.06 18.82
C SER A 229 11.94 8.71 18.68
N PHE A 230 10.61 8.68 18.78
CA PHE A 230 9.83 7.46 18.61
C PHE A 230 9.81 6.99 17.14
N MET A 231 9.64 7.91 16.21
CA MET A 231 9.59 7.62 14.77
C MET A 231 10.95 7.21 14.20
N SER A 232 12.06 7.67 14.80
CA SER A 232 13.41 7.25 14.42
C SER A 232 13.69 5.77 14.75
N LEU A 233 12.99 5.20 15.74
CA LEU A 233 13.09 3.78 16.09
C LEU A 233 12.32 2.86 15.13
N SER A 234 11.48 3.43 14.25
CA SER A 234 10.64 2.70 13.29
C SER A 234 9.70 1.67 13.93
N VAL A 235 9.24 1.97 15.16
CA VAL A 235 8.27 1.15 15.89
C VAL A 235 6.96 0.99 15.10
N ILE A 236 6.56 2.03 14.39
CA ILE A 236 5.35 2.01 13.55
C ILE A 236 5.46 1.03 12.38
N THR A 237 6.62 0.92 11.73
CA THR A 237 6.83 -0.10 10.68
C THR A 237 6.56 -1.50 11.21
N VAL A 238 7.10 -1.82 12.39
CA VAL A 238 6.89 -3.12 13.05
C VAL A 238 5.42 -3.32 13.40
N ASN A 239 4.76 -2.28 13.91
CA ASN A 239 3.35 -2.37 14.27
C ASN A 239 2.44 -2.67 13.07
N PHE A 240 2.72 -2.08 11.91
CA PHE A 240 1.93 -2.37 10.71
C PHE A 240 2.28 -3.72 10.09
N LEU A 241 3.51 -4.22 10.23
CA LEU A 241 3.84 -5.62 9.91
C LEU A 241 3.07 -6.60 10.80
N ILE A 242 2.84 -6.28 12.07
CA ILE A 242 1.96 -7.07 12.95
C ILE A 242 0.52 -7.09 12.38
N LEU A 243 -0.01 -5.96 11.92
CA LEU A 243 -1.34 -5.92 11.28
C LEU A 243 -1.39 -6.74 9.98
N VAL A 244 -0.32 -6.78 9.18
CA VAL A 244 -0.19 -7.72 8.05
C VAL A 244 -0.39 -9.16 8.55
N LEU A 245 0.30 -9.56 9.61
CA LEU A 245 0.20 -10.91 10.16
C LEU A 245 -1.22 -11.24 10.64
N TYR A 246 -1.96 -10.28 11.18
CA TYR A 246 -3.38 -10.48 11.53
C TYR A 246 -4.25 -10.76 10.29
N LEU A 247 -4.12 -9.97 9.22
CA LEU A 247 -4.86 -10.23 7.98
C LEU A 247 -4.48 -11.57 7.34
N VAL A 248 -3.19 -11.91 7.38
CA VAL A 248 -2.67 -13.22 6.94
C VAL A 248 -3.28 -14.33 7.80
N TYR A 249 -3.32 -14.18 9.12
CA TYR A 249 -3.94 -15.16 10.02
C TYR A 249 -5.42 -15.38 9.70
N LEU A 250 -6.18 -14.30 9.49
CA LEU A 250 -7.60 -14.38 9.12
C LEU A 250 -7.81 -15.16 7.82
N ARG A 251 -6.89 -15.07 6.86
CA ARG A 251 -6.95 -15.85 5.60
C ARG A 251 -6.98 -17.36 5.83
N PHE A 252 -6.25 -17.85 6.82
CA PHE A 252 -6.08 -19.29 7.06
C PHE A 252 -7.14 -19.87 8.00
N ARG A 253 -7.96 -19.04 8.63
CA ARG A 253 -9.02 -19.47 9.53
C ARG A 253 -10.35 -19.53 8.79
N LYS A 254 -11.14 -20.55 9.13
CA LYS A 254 -12.55 -20.64 8.74
C LYS A 254 -13.31 -19.66 9.63
N ILE A 255 -13.53 -18.45 9.14
CA ILE A 255 -14.25 -17.42 9.87
C ILE A 255 -15.49 -17.12 9.05
N SER A 256 -16.65 -17.52 9.62
CA SER A 256 -17.97 -17.28 9.04
C SER A 256 -18.44 -15.86 9.31
#